data_AF-A0A7Y5YC00-F1
#
_entry.id   AF-A0A7Y5YC00-F1
#
_cell.length_a   1.000
_cell.length_b   1.000
_cell.length_c   1.000
_cell.angle_alpha   90.00
_cell.angle_beta   90.00
_cell.angle_gamma   90.00
#
_symmetry.space_group_name_H-M   'P 1'
#
loop_
_entity.id
_entity.type
_entity.pdbx_description
1 polymer ?
#
loop_
_entity_poly.entity_id
_entity_poly.type
_entity_poly.pdbx_seq_one_letter_code
_entity_poly.pdbx_strand_id
1 'polypeptide(L)'
;MDLTWLITLFSQKDAPWWGVPVIAGIFLMIGASMSFGSAWTVDRIKGNRELARRFDADIKAYGAEFLQSCDRYQKALQKLVRSKPAGFMKEIQHDDENTYGPSDSPEYKAMLGVRDKAQESADLLSFVAPDSLTSAARDLQAELLAAQIFHAADTDDNKAKVAAARLLVVNEVRKAIELPESAIGKSKKKAKNRMLTKTK
;
A
#
# COMPACT_ATOMS: atom_id res chain seq x y z
N MET A 1 -29.00 53.28 7.14
CA MET A 1 -29.32 52.84 8.51
C MET A 1 -28.38 53.59 9.44
N ASP A 2 -28.94 54.50 10.22
CA ASP A 2 -28.20 55.48 11.01
C ASP A 2 -27.64 54.85 12.30
N LEU A 3 -26.32 54.91 12.47
CA LEU A 3 -25.60 54.45 13.67
C LEU A 3 -25.99 55.24 14.94
N THR A 4 -26.60 56.41 14.78
CA THR A 4 -27.05 57.29 15.87
C THR A 4 -28.16 56.68 16.73
N TRP A 5 -28.98 55.77 16.17
CA TRP A 5 -30.01 55.02 16.91
C TRP A 5 -29.39 54.03 17.92
N LEU A 6 -28.25 53.42 17.59
CA LEU A 6 -27.58 52.48 18.49
C LEU A 6 -27.01 53.22 19.69
N ILE A 7 -26.42 54.40 19.47
CA ILE A 7 -25.78 55.20 20.52
C ILE A 7 -26.81 55.77 21.51
N THR A 8 -28.01 56.14 21.06
CA THR A 8 -29.07 56.64 21.94
C THR A 8 -29.66 55.56 22.85
N LEU A 9 -29.67 54.30 22.40
CA LEU A 9 -30.11 53.15 23.21
C LEU A 9 -29.16 52.83 24.37
N PHE A 10 -27.86 53.13 24.23
CA PHE A 10 -26.85 52.92 25.27
C PHE A 10 -26.70 54.09 26.27
N SER A 11 -27.44 55.20 26.08
CA SER A 11 -27.30 56.43 26.89
C SER A 11 -28.34 56.55 28.03
N GLN A 12 -29.10 55.49 28.33
CA GLN A 12 -29.93 55.44 29.53
C GLN A 12 -29.05 55.24 30.78
N LYS A 13 -29.05 56.24 31.66
CA LYS A 13 -28.09 56.44 32.76
C LYS A 13 -28.08 55.39 33.89
N ASP A 14 -29.00 54.43 33.90
CA ASP A 14 -29.04 53.33 34.87
C ASP A 14 -28.98 52.00 34.13
N ALA A 15 -27.77 51.55 33.78
CA ALA A 15 -27.59 50.24 33.19
C ALA A 15 -28.06 49.17 34.21
N PRO A 16 -29.00 48.28 33.85
CA PRO A 16 -29.48 47.27 34.77
C PRO A 16 -28.32 46.38 35.25
N TRP A 17 -28.27 46.08 36.55
CA TRP A 17 -27.21 45.26 37.18
C TRP A 17 -27.06 43.85 36.58
N TRP A 18 -28.07 43.36 35.85
CA TRP A 18 -28.04 42.10 35.12
C TRP A 18 -27.38 42.18 33.72
N GLY A 19 -27.08 43.37 33.20
CA GLY A 19 -26.51 43.54 31.85
C GLY A 19 -25.08 42.98 31.71
N VAL A 20 -24.23 43.23 32.71
CA VAL A 20 -22.84 42.76 32.73
C VAL A 20 -22.73 41.23 32.68
N PRO A 21 -23.44 40.44 33.52
CA PRO A 21 -23.33 38.98 33.47
C PRO A 21 -23.88 38.38 32.17
N VAL A 22 -24.90 38.99 31.53
CA VAL A 22 -25.41 38.52 30.22
C VAL A 22 -24.34 38.67 29.15
N ILE A 23 -23.67 39.83 29.09
CA ILE A 23 -22.58 40.07 28.13
C ILE A 23 -21.43 39.08 28.38
N ALA A 24 -21.02 38.89 29.65
CA ALA A 24 -19.99 37.94 30.03
C ALA A 24 -20.35 36.50 29.60
N GLY A 25 -21.61 36.09 29.79
CA GLY A 25 -22.11 34.79 29.37
C GLY A 25 -22.05 34.58 27.85
N ILE A 26 -22.39 35.61 27.06
CA ILE A 26 -22.29 35.55 25.59
C ILE A 26 -20.83 35.40 25.16
N PHE A 27 -19.92 36.19 25.72
CA PHE A 27 -18.49 36.07 25.42
C PHE A 27 -17.95 34.68 25.80
N LEU A 28 -18.41 34.12 26.92
CA LEU A 28 -18.02 32.78 27.35
C LEU A 28 -18.54 31.70 26.38
N MET A 29 -19.77 31.81 25.89
CA MET A 29 -20.33 30.88 24.90
C MET A 29 -19.60 30.97 23.55
N ILE A 30 -19.22 32.18 23.11
CA ILE A 30 -18.42 32.38 21.89
C ILE A 30 -17.04 31.75 22.07
N GLY A 31 -16.38 32.03 23.20
CA GLY A 31 -15.06 31.45 23.52
C GLY A 31 -15.09 29.93 23.57
N ALA A 32 -16.11 29.34 24.22
CA ALA A 32 -16.31 27.90 24.28
C ALA A 32 -16.55 27.28 22.88
N SER A 33 -17.37 27.94 22.05
CA SER A 33 -17.66 27.48 20.68
C SER A 33 -16.42 27.51 19.80
N MET A 34 -15.61 28.58 19.88
CA MET A 34 -14.32 28.66 19.17
C MET A 34 -13.33 27.59 19.64
N SER A 35 -13.23 27.36 20.95
CA SER A 35 -12.37 26.33 21.52
C SER A 35 -12.77 24.93 21.03
N PHE A 36 -14.08 24.62 21.05
CA PHE A 36 -14.61 23.35 20.56
C PHE A 36 -14.35 23.15 19.06
N GLY A 37 -14.63 24.17 18.24
CA GLY A 37 -14.37 24.11 16.80
C GLY A 37 -12.89 23.89 16.46
N SER A 38 -11.99 24.52 17.21
CA SER A 38 -10.54 24.32 17.09
C SER A 38 -10.15 22.87 17.45
N ALA A 39 -10.60 22.37 18.59
CA ALA A 39 -10.33 21.00 19.02
C ALA A 39 -10.83 19.96 18.00
N TRP A 40 -12.07 20.10 17.53
CA TRP A 40 -12.65 19.22 16.53
C TRP A 40 -11.87 19.21 15.21
N THR A 41 -11.39 20.36 14.76
CA THR A 41 -10.57 20.47 13.54
C THR A 41 -9.22 19.77 13.70
N VAL A 42 -8.55 19.99 14.85
CA VAL A 42 -7.27 19.34 15.16
C VAL A 42 -7.43 17.82 15.22
N ASP A 43 -8.47 17.33 15.89
CA ASP A 43 -8.75 15.90 16.01
C ASP A 43 -9.06 15.28 14.65
N ARG A 44 -9.83 15.96 13.80
CA ARG A 44 -10.12 15.49 12.43
C ARG A 44 -8.85 15.42 11.57
N ILE A 45 -7.97 16.42 11.64
CA ILE A 45 -6.69 16.41 10.92
C ILE A 45 -5.80 15.27 11.43
N LYS A 46 -5.75 15.07 12.75
CA LYS A 46 -4.97 13.99 13.37
C LYS A 46 -5.50 12.61 12.99
N GLY A 47 -6.82 12.44 13.00
CA GLY A 47 -7.50 11.21 12.58
C GLY A 47 -7.21 10.87 11.13
N ASN A 48 -7.30 11.85 10.22
CA ASN A 48 -6.98 11.64 8.80
C ASN A 48 -5.50 11.26 8.60
N ARG A 49 -4.57 11.89 9.33
CA ARG A 49 -3.14 11.55 9.25
C ARG A 49 -2.84 10.15 9.76
N GLU A 50 -3.48 9.73 10.85
CA GLU A 50 -3.31 8.39 11.40
C GLU A 50 -3.91 7.32 10.48
N LEU A 51 -5.08 7.59 9.91
CA LEU A 51 -5.70 6.73 8.93
C LEU A 51 -4.81 6.56 7.69
N ALA A 52 -4.28 7.65 7.12
CA ALA A 52 -3.32 7.57 6.01
C ALA A 52 -2.07 6.74 6.37
N ARG A 53 -1.51 6.91 7.56
CA ARG A 53 -0.35 6.11 8.04
C ARG A 53 -0.65 4.63 8.15
N ARG A 54 -1.87 4.26 8.57
CA ARG A 54 -2.31 2.87 8.65
C ARG A 54 -2.45 2.26 7.26
N PHE A 55 -3.08 2.98 6.32
CA PHE A 55 -3.14 2.57 4.92
C PHE A 55 -1.75 2.35 4.31
N ASP A 56 -0.81 3.26 4.55
CA ASP A 56 0.59 3.10 4.09
C ASP A 56 1.27 1.88 4.73
N ALA A 57 1.01 1.62 6.01
CA ALA A 57 1.57 0.48 6.72
C ALA A 57 1.01 -0.84 6.17
N ASP A 58 -0.29 -0.89 5.91
CA ASP A 58 -1.00 -2.05 5.38
C ASP A 58 -0.53 -2.34 3.94
N ILE A 59 -0.43 -1.32 3.06
CA ILE A 59 0.11 -1.47 1.69
C ILE A 59 1.53 -2.02 1.72
N LYS A 60 2.38 -1.56 2.65
CA LYS A 60 3.75 -2.09 2.81
C LYS A 60 3.75 -3.53 3.28
N ALA A 61 2.94 -3.85 4.29
CA ALA A 61 2.87 -5.17 4.89
C ALA A 61 2.37 -6.20 3.86
N TYR A 62 1.20 -5.97 3.28
CA TYR A 62 0.60 -6.87 2.29
C TYR A 62 1.40 -6.92 0.99
N GLY A 63 1.93 -5.78 0.52
CA GLY A 63 2.79 -5.75 -0.66
C GLY A 63 4.09 -6.55 -0.46
N ALA A 64 4.71 -6.49 0.71
CA ALA A 64 5.89 -7.27 1.03
C ALA A 64 5.57 -8.77 1.17
N GLU A 65 4.47 -9.11 1.82
CA GLU A 65 4.00 -10.50 1.97
C GLU A 65 3.67 -11.13 0.61
N PHE A 66 3.00 -10.39 -0.27
CA PHE A 66 2.72 -10.80 -1.64
C PHE A 66 4.01 -11.10 -2.42
N LEU A 67 4.95 -10.16 -2.44
CA LEU A 67 6.23 -10.35 -3.14
C LEU A 67 7.03 -11.53 -2.56
N GLN A 68 7.03 -11.71 -1.23
CA GLN A 68 7.69 -12.83 -0.60
C GLN A 68 7.03 -14.17 -0.97
N SER A 69 5.70 -14.21 -1.07
CA SER A 69 4.94 -15.40 -1.47
C SER A 69 5.21 -15.74 -2.93
N CYS A 70 5.25 -14.75 -3.83
CA CYS A 70 5.68 -14.92 -5.22
C CYS A 70 7.12 -15.46 -5.33
N ASP A 71 8.07 -14.90 -4.56
CA ASP A 71 9.46 -15.37 -4.55
C ASP A 71 9.57 -16.82 -4.03
N ARG A 72 8.76 -17.20 -3.02
CA ARG A 72 8.67 -18.59 -2.53
C ARG A 72 8.05 -19.51 -3.57
N TYR A 73 7.02 -19.04 -4.26
CA TYR A 73 6.35 -19.80 -5.32
C TYR A 73 7.30 -20.11 -6.47
N GLN A 74 8.03 -19.10 -6.94
CA GLN A 74 9.05 -19.25 -7.98
C GLN A 74 10.15 -20.25 -7.58
N LYS A 75 10.61 -20.21 -6.33
CA LYS A 75 11.60 -21.18 -5.82
C LYS A 75 11.03 -22.61 -5.75
N ALA A 76 9.78 -22.75 -5.33
CA ALA A 76 9.09 -24.05 -5.29
C ALA A 76 8.94 -24.63 -6.70
N LEU A 77 8.55 -23.80 -7.67
CA LEU A 77 8.50 -24.17 -9.09
C LEU A 77 9.88 -24.61 -9.61
N GLN A 78 10.94 -23.84 -9.33
CA GLN A 78 12.29 -24.20 -9.76
C GLN A 78 12.77 -25.53 -9.14
N LYS A 79 12.46 -25.77 -7.87
CA LYS A 79 12.76 -27.04 -7.20
C LYS A 79 12.03 -28.20 -7.86
N LEU A 80 10.74 -28.04 -8.14
CA LEU A 80 9.91 -29.04 -8.81
C LEU A 80 10.45 -29.38 -10.21
N VAL A 81 10.80 -28.35 -11.00
CA VAL A 81 11.39 -28.51 -12.34
C VAL A 81 12.72 -29.26 -12.28
N ARG A 82 13.59 -28.95 -11.31
CA ARG A 82 14.88 -29.65 -11.13
C ARG A 82 14.74 -31.09 -10.64
N SER A 83 13.73 -31.37 -9.81
CA SER A 83 13.52 -32.70 -9.24
C SER A 83 12.99 -33.73 -10.25
N LYS A 84 12.34 -33.27 -11.32
CA LYS A 84 11.65 -34.13 -12.27
C LYS A 84 12.53 -34.40 -13.51
N PRO A 85 12.64 -35.67 -13.96
CA PRO A 85 13.31 -35.97 -15.23
C PRO A 85 12.55 -35.30 -16.38
N ALA A 86 13.27 -34.93 -17.44
CA ALA A 86 12.80 -34.11 -18.58
C ALA A 86 11.55 -34.64 -19.33
N GLY A 87 10.99 -35.79 -18.95
CA GLY A 87 9.74 -36.37 -19.48
C GLY A 87 8.51 -36.25 -18.57
N PHE A 88 8.66 -35.95 -17.28
CA PHE A 88 7.59 -36.13 -16.27
C PHE A 88 6.36 -35.22 -16.44
N MET A 89 6.47 -34.12 -17.18
CA MET A 89 5.37 -33.15 -17.35
C MET A 89 4.62 -33.30 -18.68
N LYS A 90 5.19 -33.99 -19.69
CA LYS A 90 4.44 -34.31 -20.93
C LYS A 90 3.24 -35.23 -20.66
N GLU A 91 3.29 -35.96 -19.55
CA GLU A 91 2.26 -36.90 -19.12
C GLU A 91 1.04 -36.20 -18.47
N ILE A 92 1.12 -34.90 -18.14
CA ILE A 92 -0.01 -34.14 -17.57
C ILE A 92 -1.00 -33.69 -18.67
N GLN A 93 -0.64 -33.76 -19.94
CA GLN A 93 -1.54 -33.39 -21.05
C GLN A 93 -2.42 -34.54 -21.56
N HIS A 94 -2.21 -35.77 -21.08
CA HIS A 94 -3.03 -36.93 -21.44
C HIS A 94 -3.82 -37.41 -20.22
N ASP A 95 -4.90 -36.69 -19.90
CA ASP A 95 -5.90 -37.14 -18.93
C ASP A 95 -6.70 -38.30 -19.53
N ASP A 96 -6.18 -39.52 -19.37
CA ASP A 96 -7.07 -40.65 -19.10
C ASP A 96 -7.50 -40.52 -17.64
N GLU A 97 -8.82 -40.40 -17.43
CA GLU A 97 -9.57 -40.06 -16.21
C GLU A 97 -9.26 -40.94 -14.96
N ASN A 98 -8.35 -41.92 -15.07
CA ASN A 98 -8.12 -42.95 -14.07
C ASN A 98 -6.65 -43.13 -13.63
N THR A 99 -5.74 -42.27 -14.10
CA THR A 99 -4.33 -42.32 -13.68
C THR A 99 -4.09 -41.31 -12.56
N TYR A 100 -3.58 -41.77 -11.41
CA TYR A 100 -3.16 -40.92 -10.29
C TYR A 100 -2.18 -39.85 -10.80
N GLY A 101 -2.72 -38.66 -11.09
CA GLY A 101 -1.95 -37.55 -11.60
C GLY A 101 -0.94 -37.07 -10.55
N PRO A 102 0.08 -36.29 -10.97
CA PRO A 102 1.10 -35.73 -10.08
C PRO A 102 0.56 -34.77 -8.99
N SER A 103 -0.75 -34.57 -8.95
CA SER A 103 -1.58 -34.00 -7.89
C SER A 103 -1.17 -34.45 -6.48
N ASP A 104 -0.83 -35.74 -6.29
CA ASP A 104 -0.56 -36.27 -4.95
C ASP A 104 0.89 -36.14 -4.46
N SER A 105 1.81 -35.64 -5.29
CA SER A 105 3.18 -35.39 -4.85
C SER A 105 3.19 -34.35 -3.69
N PRO A 106 3.86 -34.65 -2.56
CA PRO A 106 4.00 -33.70 -1.47
C PRO A 106 4.61 -32.36 -1.92
N GLU A 107 5.49 -32.38 -2.91
CA GLU A 107 6.13 -31.16 -3.45
C GLU A 107 5.16 -30.32 -4.29
N TYR A 108 4.28 -30.98 -5.05
CA TYR A 108 3.24 -30.30 -5.82
C TYR A 108 2.19 -29.66 -4.90
N LYS A 109 1.75 -30.38 -3.87
CA LYS A 109 0.85 -29.84 -2.82
C LYS A 109 1.49 -28.66 -2.09
N ALA A 110 2.78 -28.75 -1.74
CA ALA A 110 3.50 -27.64 -1.13
C ALA A 110 3.55 -26.41 -2.06
N MET A 111 3.79 -26.61 -3.36
CA MET A 111 3.78 -25.54 -4.35
C MET A 111 2.40 -24.87 -4.48
N LEU A 112 1.31 -25.66 -4.54
CA LEU A 112 -0.05 -25.13 -4.56
C LEU A 112 -0.37 -24.32 -3.29
N GLY A 113 0.02 -24.82 -2.11
CA GLY A 113 -0.17 -24.07 -0.86
C GLY A 113 0.56 -22.72 -0.84
N VAL A 114 1.70 -22.60 -1.52
CA VAL A 114 2.40 -21.31 -1.68
C VAL A 114 1.70 -20.41 -2.70
N ARG A 115 1.15 -20.98 -3.78
CA ARG A 115 0.34 -20.25 -4.77
C ARG A 115 -0.90 -19.64 -4.11
N ASP A 116 -1.62 -20.44 -3.33
CA ASP A 116 -2.86 -20.01 -2.69
C ASP A 116 -2.60 -18.89 -1.68
N LYS A 117 -1.47 -18.93 -0.96
CA LYS A 117 -1.01 -17.82 -0.11
C LYS A 117 -0.68 -16.55 -0.91
N ALA A 118 -0.04 -16.69 -2.08
CA ALA A 118 0.22 -15.55 -2.95
C ALA A 118 -1.10 -14.92 -3.42
N GLN A 119 -2.11 -15.74 -3.76
CA GLN A 119 -3.43 -15.26 -4.13
C GLN A 119 -4.18 -14.59 -2.97
N GLU A 120 -4.16 -15.18 -1.78
CA GLU A 120 -4.73 -14.58 -0.56
C GLU A 120 -4.12 -13.21 -0.28
N SER A 121 -2.78 -13.09 -0.36
CA SER A 121 -2.11 -11.80 -0.18
C SER A 121 -2.44 -10.78 -1.27
N ALA A 122 -2.70 -11.22 -2.50
CA ALA A 122 -3.15 -10.35 -3.60
C ALA A 122 -4.58 -9.85 -3.38
N ASP A 123 -5.46 -10.71 -2.86
CA ASP A 123 -6.83 -10.36 -2.52
C ASP A 123 -6.86 -9.34 -1.36
N LEU A 124 -6.05 -9.53 -0.32
CA LEU A 124 -5.87 -8.55 0.77
C LEU A 124 -5.32 -7.22 0.24
N LEU A 125 -4.33 -7.27 -0.65
CA LEU A 125 -3.79 -6.08 -1.28
C LEU A 125 -4.86 -5.34 -2.10
N SER A 126 -5.73 -6.06 -2.81
CA SER A 126 -6.80 -5.46 -3.63
C SER A 126 -7.83 -4.64 -2.84
N PHE A 127 -7.98 -4.92 -1.54
CA PHE A 127 -8.89 -4.18 -0.66
C PHE A 127 -8.32 -2.81 -0.22
N VAL A 128 -7.00 -2.71 -0.11
CA VAL A 128 -6.29 -1.58 0.50
C VAL A 128 -5.55 -0.73 -0.54
N ALA A 129 -5.09 -1.35 -1.63
CA ALA A 129 -4.24 -0.73 -2.63
C ALA A 129 -5.02 0.00 -3.74
N PRO A 130 -4.41 1.02 -4.36
CA PRO A 130 -4.95 1.62 -5.59
C PRO A 130 -4.99 0.61 -6.74
N ASP A 131 -5.93 0.82 -7.67
CA ASP A 131 -6.18 -0.09 -8.80
C ASP A 131 -4.93 -0.38 -9.64
N SER A 132 -4.02 0.58 -9.79
CA SER A 132 -2.77 0.40 -10.56
C SER A 132 -1.81 -0.61 -9.92
N LEU A 133 -1.77 -0.64 -8.59
CA LEU A 133 -0.97 -1.62 -7.85
C LEU A 133 -1.64 -3.00 -7.91
N THR A 134 -2.97 -3.05 -7.77
CA THR A 134 -3.74 -4.29 -7.88
C THR A 134 -3.61 -4.91 -9.28
N SER A 135 -3.65 -4.10 -10.35
CA SER A 135 -3.43 -4.59 -11.71
C SER A 135 -2.01 -5.13 -11.89
N ALA A 136 -0.99 -4.41 -11.43
CA ALA A 136 0.39 -4.88 -11.51
C ALA A 136 0.63 -6.19 -10.74
N ALA A 137 -0.02 -6.37 -9.59
CA ALA A 137 0.05 -7.60 -8.81
C ALA A 137 -0.59 -8.78 -9.56
N ARG A 138 -1.76 -8.57 -10.20
CA ARG A 138 -2.41 -9.57 -11.05
C ARG A 138 -1.57 -9.92 -12.27
N ASP A 139 -0.93 -8.95 -12.91
CA ASP A 139 -0.03 -9.19 -14.04
C ASP A 139 1.17 -10.06 -13.63
N LEU A 140 1.78 -9.79 -12.47
CA LEU A 140 2.85 -10.63 -11.93
C LEU A 140 2.36 -12.07 -11.65
N GLN A 141 1.16 -12.23 -11.08
CA GLN A 141 0.58 -13.54 -10.83
C GLN A 141 0.31 -14.29 -12.14
N ALA A 142 -0.22 -13.61 -13.16
CA ALA A 142 -0.46 -14.17 -14.49
C ALA A 142 0.85 -14.65 -15.15
N GLU A 143 1.92 -13.86 -15.08
CA GLU A 143 3.24 -14.25 -15.60
C GLU A 143 3.84 -15.45 -14.85
N LEU A 144 3.65 -15.55 -13.53
CA LEU A 144 4.08 -16.72 -12.75
C LEU A 144 3.29 -17.98 -13.11
N LEU A 145 1.98 -17.86 -13.37
CA LEU A 145 1.14 -18.96 -13.84
C LEU A 145 1.52 -19.37 -15.27
N ALA A 146 1.78 -18.41 -16.16
CA ALA A 146 2.27 -18.69 -17.50
C ALA A 146 3.61 -19.44 -17.46
N ALA A 147 4.55 -19.02 -16.61
CA ALA A 147 5.84 -19.69 -16.43
C ALA A 147 5.69 -21.14 -15.93
N GLN A 148 4.66 -21.44 -15.13
CA GLN A 148 4.31 -22.79 -14.71
C GLN A 148 3.78 -23.63 -15.88
N ILE A 149 2.80 -23.10 -16.63
CA ILE A 149 2.12 -23.81 -17.73
C ILE A 149 3.10 -24.15 -18.85
N PHE A 150 3.94 -23.20 -19.27
CA PHE A 150 4.86 -23.42 -20.38
C PHE A 150 6.12 -24.19 -20.00
N HIS A 151 6.26 -24.65 -18.75
CA HIS A 151 7.45 -25.32 -18.19
C HIS A 151 8.77 -24.56 -18.40
N ALA A 152 8.65 -23.30 -18.78
CA ALA A 152 9.75 -22.45 -19.19
C ALA A 152 10.15 -21.54 -18.03
N ALA A 153 9.91 -21.95 -16.78
CA ALA A 153 10.34 -21.24 -15.59
C ALA A 153 11.86 -21.00 -15.56
N ASP A 154 12.63 -21.80 -16.31
CA ASP A 154 14.09 -21.64 -16.42
C ASP A 154 14.56 -20.94 -17.71
N THR A 155 13.66 -20.58 -18.63
CA THR A 155 14.06 -19.80 -19.81
C THR A 155 14.39 -18.36 -19.40
N ASP A 156 15.45 -17.81 -19.98
CA ASP A 156 15.91 -16.45 -19.65
C ASP A 156 14.83 -15.40 -19.97
N ASP A 157 14.04 -15.62 -21.02
CA ASP A 157 12.91 -14.76 -21.40
C ASP A 157 11.83 -14.68 -20.31
N ASN A 158 11.43 -15.83 -19.74
CA ASN A 158 10.39 -15.83 -18.70
C ASN A 158 10.91 -15.26 -17.37
N LYS A 159 12.18 -15.51 -17.04
CA LYS A 159 12.83 -14.86 -15.89
C LYS A 159 12.83 -13.34 -16.06
N ALA A 160 13.11 -12.85 -17.27
CA ALA A 160 13.08 -11.43 -17.57
C ALA A 160 11.67 -10.84 -17.45
N LYS A 161 10.63 -11.54 -17.96
CA LYS A 161 9.22 -11.11 -17.83
C LYS A 161 8.76 -11.05 -16.37
N VAL A 162 9.00 -12.11 -15.60
CA VAL A 162 8.65 -12.15 -14.17
C VAL A 162 9.40 -11.07 -13.39
N ALA A 163 10.69 -10.85 -13.68
CA ALA A 163 11.47 -9.79 -13.06
C ALA A 163 10.94 -8.39 -13.43
N ALA A 164 10.52 -8.18 -14.68
CA ALA A 164 9.93 -6.92 -15.13
C ALA A 164 8.58 -6.66 -14.44
N ALA A 165 7.69 -7.64 -14.40
CA ALA A 165 6.40 -7.54 -13.69
C ALA A 165 6.60 -7.28 -12.19
N ARG A 166 7.57 -7.95 -11.56
CA ARG A 166 7.94 -7.70 -10.16
C ARG A 166 8.41 -6.26 -9.93
N LEU A 167 9.21 -5.72 -10.86
CA LEU A 167 9.69 -4.35 -10.78
C LEU A 167 8.55 -3.34 -10.95
N LEU A 168 7.54 -3.63 -11.77
CA LEU A 168 6.32 -2.83 -11.87
C LEU A 168 5.57 -2.78 -10.55
N VAL A 169 5.33 -3.93 -9.90
CA VAL A 169 4.70 -3.99 -8.57
C VAL A 169 5.47 -3.15 -7.56
N VAL A 170 6.80 -3.31 -7.49
CA VAL A 170 7.65 -2.52 -6.57
C VAL A 170 7.55 -1.02 -6.84
N ASN A 171 7.51 -0.61 -8.11
CA ASN A 171 7.37 0.80 -8.48
C ASN A 171 5.99 1.35 -8.12
N GLU A 172 4.92 0.59 -8.35
CA GLU A 172 3.56 1.00 -7.97
C GLU A 172 3.39 1.08 -6.45
N VAL A 173 3.95 0.14 -5.68
CA VAL A 173 4.01 0.24 -4.21
C VAL A 173 4.73 1.54 -3.79
N ARG A 174 5.86 1.88 -4.44
CA ARG A 174 6.58 3.12 -4.14
C ARG A 174 5.76 4.37 -4.45
N LYS A 175 5.07 4.39 -5.59
CA LYS A 175 4.18 5.50 -5.98
C LYS A 175 3.01 5.64 -5.00
N ALA A 176 2.38 4.53 -4.62
CA ALA A 176 1.22 4.51 -3.72
C ALA A 176 1.53 5.08 -2.34
N ILE A 177 2.74 4.86 -1.82
CA ILE A 177 3.18 5.35 -0.49
C ILE A 177 3.70 6.81 -0.59
N GLU A 178 3.62 7.44 -1.76
CA GLU A 178 4.27 8.73 -2.05
C GLU A 178 5.74 8.76 -1.57
N LEU A 179 6.43 7.62 -1.62
CA LEU A 179 7.83 7.56 -1.22
C LEU A 179 8.59 8.45 -2.21
N PRO A 180 9.21 9.56 -1.76
CA PRO A 180 9.98 10.39 -2.68
C PRO A 180 11.05 9.48 -3.31
N GLU A 181 11.17 9.53 -4.64
CA GLU A 181 12.06 8.70 -5.50
C GLU A 181 13.57 8.73 -5.11
N SER A 182 13.96 9.33 -3.99
CA SER A 182 15.33 9.73 -3.67
C SER A 182 15.91 9.27 -2.33
N ALA A 183 15.19 8.60 -1.43
CA ALA A 183 15.76 8.27 -0.12
C ALA A 183 16.63 6.99 -0.08
N ILE A 184 16.38 5.99 -0.95
CA ILE A 184 17.12 4.73 -0.97
C ILE A 184 17.94 4.66 -2.26
N GLY A 185 19.05 5.41 -2.29
CA GLY A 185 20.03 5.31 -3.39
C GLY A 185 20.79 6.59 -3.73
N LYS A 186 20.26 7.79 -3.40
CA LYS A 186 20.96 9.05 -3.71
C LYS A 186 22.00 9.47 -2.66
N SER A 187 22.07 8.79 -1.50
CA SER A 187 23.07 9.08 -0.45
C SER A 187 24.53 8.94 -0.95
N LYS A 188 24.84 7.98 -1.82
CA LYS A 188 26.22 7.81 -2.34
C LYS A 188 26.63 8.84 -3.41
N LYS A 189 25.70 9.39 -4.21
CA LYS A 189 26.05 10.38 -5.24
C LYS A 189 26.38 11.76 -4.64
N LYS A 190 25.74 12.16 -3.54
CA LYS A 190 26.02 13.46 -2.90
C LYS A 190 27.34 13.48 -2.12
N ALA A 191 27.79 12.33 -1.60
CA ALA A 191 29.10 12.19 -0.96
C ALA A 191 30.26 12.28 -1.98
N LYS A 192 30.11 11.68 -3.17
CA LYS A 192 31.15 11.71 -4.20
C LYS A 192 31.40 13.12 -4.77
N ASN A 193 30.34 13.92 -4.94
CA ASN A 193 30.49 15.31 -5.41
C ASN A 193 31.06 16.27 -4.35
N ARG A 194 30.99 15.95 -3.06
CA ARG A 194 31.63 16.76 -1.99
C ARG A 194 33.14 16.47 -1.82
N MET A 195 33.62 15.31 -2.25
CA MET A 195 35.06 15.00 -2.21
C MET A 195 35.84 15.64 -3.37
N LEU A 196 35.20 15.86 -4.52
CA LEU A 196 35.87 16.43 -5.70
C LEU A 196 36.01 17.97 -5.66
N THR A 197 35.34 18.65 -4.74
CA THR A 197 35.40 20.13 -4.61
C THR A 197 36.33 20.62 -3.51
N LYS A 198 37.05 19.73 -2.80
CA LYS A 198 37.99 20.10 -1.73
C LYS A 198 39.47 19.98 -2.11
N THR A 199 39.77 19.68 -3.37
CA THR A 199 41.14 19.61 -3.90
C THR A 199 41.32 20.66 -4.99
N LYS A 200 41.26 21.93 -4.60
CA LYS A 200 41.85 23.07 -5.30
C LYS A 200 42.23 24.13 -4.28
#